data_AF-A0A3M6TZK3-F1
#
_entry.id   AF-A0A3M6TZK3-F1
#
_cell.length_a   1.000
_cell.length_b   1.000
_cell.length_c   1.000
_cell.angle_alpha   90.00
_cell.angle_beta   90.00
_cell.angle_gamma   90.00
#
_symmetry.space_group_name_H-M   'P 1'
#
loop_
_entity.id
_entity.type
_entity.pdbx_description
1 polymer ?
#
loop_
_entity_poly.entity_id
_entity_poly.type
_entity_poly.pdbx_seq_one_letter_code
_entity_poly.pdbx_strand_id
1 'polypeptide(L)'
;MNAYFCICLDTLGWSPDRPANSCKHILDSGNHKGDGEYWIDPVKSGNPLKVYCDMTTDGGGWLVVCNVVFDGFFNISATSSYRGIQNYVDHSKMCLTKVAMKKFQTILSFTQLRFYCKKQNPGRTFHVVTAANSSGQAVIQYFSDLTDALPKACSLFVRMDDDDSWLAEKCHEWGAEENDIKVGKWGLSGVTERLYNHAAFIWSHYHWMILPDRWECDDFHGNVTIGDFWKIFVR
;
A
#
# COMPACT_ATOMS: atom_id res chain seq x y z
N MET A 1 -24.19 35.26 33.05
CA MET A 1 -23.92 33.83 32.82
C MET A 1 -23.47 33.68 31.38
N ASN A 2 -22.16 33.67 31.13
CA ASN A 2 -21.63 33.39 29.80
C ASN A 2 -21.68 31.88 29.59
N ALA A 3 -22.62 31.43 28.78
CA ALA A 3 -22.59 30.08 28.25
C ALA A 3 -21.41 29.99 27.28
N TYR A 4 -20.34 29.32 27.70
CA TYR A 4 -19.32 28.85 26.78
C TYR A 4 -20.02 27.86 25.85
N PHE A 5 -20.29 28.28 24.63
CA PHE A 5 -20.72 27.37 23.56
C PHE A 5 -19.53 26.46 23.28
N CYS A 6 -19.56 25.24 23.82
CA CYS A 6 -18.63 24.20 23.42
C CYS A 6 -18.97 23.87 21.96
N ILE A 7 -18.23 24.46 21.02
CA ILE A 7 -18.24 23.98 19.64
C ILE A 7 -17.65 22.58 19.74
N CYS A 8 -18.48 21.54 19.73
CA CYS A 8 -18.00 20.22 19.35
C CYS A 8 -17.42 20.40 17.95
N LEU A 9 -16.10 20.52 17.85
CA LEU A 9 -15.42 20.35 16.57
C LEU A 9 -15.92 19.02 16.05
N ASP A 10 -16.59 19.07 14.91
CA ASP A 10 -17.21 17.95 14.25
C ASP A 10 -16.10 17.01 13.73
N THR A 11 -15.53 16.20 14.62
CA THR A 11 -14.32 15.41 14.36
C THR A 11 -14.64 14.22 13.45
N LEU A 12 -14.44 14.42 12.15
CA LEU A 12 -14.69 13.44 11.11
C LEU A 12 -13.75 12.24 11.21
N GLY A 13 -14.30 11.03 11.17
CA GLY A 13 -13.55 9.77 11.20
C GLY A 13 -13.09 9.33 12.59
N TRP A 14 -13.49 10.01 13.67
CA TRP A 14 -13.10 9.65 15.03
C TRP A 14 -13.99 8.55 15.64
N SER A 15 -15.23 8.43 15.18
CA SER A 15 -16.21 7.44 15.65
C SER A 15 -16.97 6.83 14.46
N PRO A 16 -17.57 5.63 14.64
CA PRO A 16 -18.41 5.02 13.60
C PRO A 16 -19.67 5.84 13.31
N ASP A 17 -20.14 6.69 14.24
CA ASP A 17 -21.31 7.56 14.01
C ASP A 17 -21.00 8.70 13.03
N ARG A 18 -19.71 9.00 12.82
CA ARG A 18 -19.23 10.10 11.97
C ARG A 18 -18.06 9.67 11.10
N PRO A 19 -18.23 8.66 10.24
CA PRO A 19 -17.15 8.17 9.41
C PRO A 19 -16.84 9.18 8.30
N ALA A 20 -15.59 9.20 7.85
CA ALA A 20 -15.21 9.92 6.64
C ALA A 20 -15.42 9.08 5.39
N ASN A 21 -15.15 9.64 4.20
CA ASN A 21 -15.15 8.83 2.97
C ASN A 21 -13.82 8.07 2.80
N SER A 22 -12.70 8.65 3.25
CA SER A 22 -11.35 8.12 3.09
C SER A 22 -10.41 8.74 4.13
N CYS A 23 -9.19 8.18 4.29
CA CYS A 23 -8.15 8.80 5.11
C CYS A 23 -7.79 10.21 4.60
N LYS A 24 -7.76 10.41 3.28
CA LYS A 24 -7.55 11.73 2.68
C LYS A 24 -8.64 12.73 3.03
N HIS A 25 -9.92 12.32 3.05
CA HIS A 25 -11.02 13.18 3.49
C HIS A 25 -10.87 13.60 4.96
N ILE A 26 -10.39 12.70 5.83
CA ILE A 26 -10.10 13.05 7.23
C ILE A 26 -8.97 14.06 7.31
N LEU A 27 -7.87 13.83 6.60
CA LEU A 27 -6.73 14.74 6.56
C LEU A 27 -7.18 16.14 6.11
N ASP A 28 -7.91 16.21 5.00
CA ASP A 28 -8.36 17.48 4.39
C ASP A 28 -9.35 18.25 5.28
N SER A 29 -10.02 17.56 6.22
CA SER A 29 -10.88 18.22 7.22
C SER A 29 -10.10 18.99 8.30
N GLY A 30 -8.79 18.77 8.42
CA GLY A 30 -7.92 19.45 9.38
C GLY A 30 -8.03 18.98 10.84
N ASN A 31 -8.95 18.07 11.16
CA ASN A 31 -9.23 17.63 12.54
C ASN A 31 -8.68 16.23 12.85
N HIS A 32 -7.62 15.78 12.17
CA HIS A 32 -7.01 14.48 12.43
C HIS A 32 -6.13 14.50 13.71
N LYS A 33 -5.95 13.34 14.34
CA LYS A 33 -5.13 13.12 15.54
C LYS A 33 -3.73 12.54 15.26
N GLY A 34 -3.26 12.66 14.02
CA GLY A 34 -2.02 12.05 13.52
C GLY A 34 -2.22 10.63 12.98
N ASP A 35 -1.15 9.85 12.88
CA ASP A 35 -1.22 8.47 12.38
C ASP A 35 -2.01 7.59 13.34
N GLY A 36 -2.83 6.67 12.80
CA GLY A 36 -3.56 5.73 13.62
C GLY A 36 -4.91 5.33 13.09
N GLU A 37 -5.77 4.90 14.01
CA GLU A 37 -7.10 4.39 13.71
C GLU A 37 -8.13 5.47 13.48
N TYR A 38 -8.87 5.30 12.40
CA TYR A 38 -10.01 6.12 12.01
C TYR A 38 -11.16 5.28 11.46
N TRP A 39 -12.32 5.91 11.32
CA TRP A 39 -13.52 5.33 10.76
C TRP A 39 -13.83 5.93 9.38
N ILE A 40 -14.06 5.06 8.39
CA ILE A 40 -14.46 5.46 7.04
C ILE A 40 -15.70 4.69 6.59
N ASP A 41 -16.52 5.29 5.72
CA ASP A 41 -17.64 4.65 5.02
C ASP A 41 -17.64 5.11 3.56
N PRO A 42 -16.74 4.54 2.72
CA PRO A 42 -16.52 4.98 1.34
C PRO A 42 -17.77 4.91 0.46
N VAL A 43 -18.70 4.03 0.81
CA VAL A 43 -19.94 3.78 0.05
C VAL A 43 -21.18 4.35 0.72
N LYS A 44 -21.04 5.08 1.84
CA LYS A 44 -22.13 5.67 2.62
C LYS A 44 -23.24 4.65 2.94
N SER A 45 -22.80 3.45 3.33
CA SER A 45 -23.67 2.30 3.62
C SER A 45 -24.29 2.32 5.01
N GLY A 46 -23.82 3.19 5.91
CA GLY A 46 -24.13 3.11 7.34
C GLY A 46 -23.40 1.96 8.05
N ASN A 47 -22.44 1.31 7.38
CA ASN A 47 -21.59 0.25 7.94
C ASN A 47 -20.10 0.63 7.86
N PRO A 48 -19.64 1.55 8.73
CA PRO A 48 -18.27 2.05 8.75
C PRO A 48 -17.22 0.94 8.90
N LEU A 49 -16.02 1.22 8.41
CA LEU A 49 -14.82 0.41 8.56
C LEU A 49 -13.84 1.16 9.47
N LYS A 50 -13.32 0.47 10.49
CA LYS A 50 -12.17 0.97 11.25
C LYS A 50 -10.91 0.64 10.46
N VAL A 51 -10.08 1.63 10.16
CA VAL A 51 -8.90 1.50 9.29
C VAL A 51 -7.71 2.23 9.87
N TYR A 52 -6.51 1.86 9.42
CA TYR A 52 -5.30 2.62 9.73
C TYR A 52 -5.03 3.66 8.66
N CYS A 53 -4.87 4.91 9.09
CA CYS A 53 -4.44 6.02 8.26
C CYS A 53 -3.07 6.52 8.69
N ASP A 54 -2.17 6.68 7.72
CA ASP A 54 -0.95 7.47 7.87
C ASP A 54 -1.25 8.90 7.38
N MET A 55 -1.24 9.83 8.33
CA MET A 55 -1.58 11.24 8.20
C MET A 55 -0.35 12.15 8.17
N THR A 56 0.86 11.61 8.28
CA THR A 56 2.09 12.41 8.41
C THR A 56 3.03 12.27 7.22
N THR A 57 3.15 11.07 6.65
CA THR A 57 4.17 10.78 5.64
C THR A 57 3.75 11.26 4.25
N ASP A 58 4.64 11.95 3.53
CA ASP A 58 4.37 12.53 2.21
C ASP A 58 3.09 13.40 2.18
N GLY A 59 2.85 14.17 3.24
CA GLY A 59 1.63 14.96 3.37
C GLY A 59 0.38 14.17 3.77
N GLY A 60 0.49 12.88 4.10
CA GLY A 60 -0.56 12.12 4.80
C GLY A 60 -1.77 11.73 3.96
N GLY A 61 -2.81 11.23 4.63
CA GLY A 61 -4.06 10.77 4.02
C GLY A 61 -3.98 9.37 3.41
N TRP A 62 -2.94 8.61 3.73
CA TRP A 62 -2.68 7.28 3.23
C TRP A 62 -3.49 6.23 3.99
N LEU A 63 -4.15 5.33 3.28
CA LEU A 63 -4.88 4.20 3.84
C LEU A 63 -4.12 2.89 3.59
N VAL A 64 -3.96 2.06 4.62
CA VAL A 64 -3.32 0.75 4.51
C VAL A 64 -4.22 -0.25 3.76
N VAL A 65 -3.69 -0.87 2.69
CA VAL A 65 -4.35 -1.96 1.93
C VAL A 65 -3.59 -3.28 1.99
N CYS A 66 -2.35 -3.26 2.46
CA CYS A 66 -1.53 -4.42 2.73
C CYS A 66 -0.65 -4.10 3.93
N ASN A 67 -0.68 -4.95 4.95
CA ASN A 67 0.16 -4.85 6.14
C ASN A 67 0.61 -6.26 6.51
N VAL A 68 1.85 -6.58 6.17
CA VAL A 68 2.51 -7.84 6.48
C VAL A 68 3.71 -7.57 7.35
N VAL A 69 3.79 -8.21 8.50
CA VAL A 69 4.89 -8.20 9.46
C VAL A 69 5.21 -9.66 9.75
N PHE A 70 6.46 -10.03 9.56
CA PHE A 70 6.91 -11.39 9.80
C PHE A 70 6.93 -11.68 11.31
N ASP A 71 6.28 -12.76 11.71
CA ASP A 71 6.13 -13.21 13.11
C ASP A 71 6.77 -14.59 13.36
N GLY A 72 7.49 -15.13 12.37
CA GLY A 72 8.03 -16.50 12.37
C GLY A 72 7.30 -17.48 11.45
N PHE A 73 6.13 -17.13 10.92
CA PHE A 73 5.35 -18.00 10.03
C PHE A 73 5.17 -17.39 8.63
N PHE A 74 5.41 -18.21 7.61
CA PHE A 74 5.25 -17.84 6.20
C PHE A 74 3.80 -18.00 5.73
N ASN A 75 2.94 -17.09 6.15
CA ASN A 75 1.56 -17.04 5.68
C ASN A 75 1.08 -15.60 5.49
N ILE A 76 0.15 -15.44 4.56
CA ILE A 76 -0.53 -14.17 4.27
C ILE A 76 -2.03 -14.42 4.21
N SER A 77 -2.81 -13.51 4.78
CA SER A 77 -4.27 -13.48 4.71
C SER A 77 -4.68 -12.52 3.59
N ALA A 78 -4.63 -13.02 2.37
CA ALA A 78 -5.09 -12.26 1.20
C ALA A 78 -6.63 -12.33 1.11
N THR A 79 -7.29 -11.20 0.88
CA THR A 79 -8.76 -11.12 0.82
C THR A 79 -9.27 -10.43 -0.44
N SER A 80 -10.34 -10.98 -1.03
CA SER A 80 -11.04 -10.42 -2.19
C SER A 80 -12.09 -9.37 -1.81
N SER A 81 -12.33 -9.14 -0.52
CA SER A 81 -13.21 -8.08 -0.04
C SER A 81 -12.41 -6.86 0.39
N TYR A 82 -12.72 -5.69 -0.18
CA TYR A 82 -12.11 -4.43 0.28
C TYR A 82 -12.36 -4.15 1.76
N ARG A 83 -13.43 -4.72 2.35
CA ARG A 83 -13.71 -4.59 3.79
C ARG A 83 -12.66 -5.28 4.66
N GLY A 84 -11.82 -6.14 4.08
CA GLY A 84 -10.71 -6.78 4.79
C GLY A 84 -9.68 -5.82 5.37
N ILE A 85 -9.64 -4.56 4.90
CA ILE A 85 -8.76 -3.51 5.45
C ILE A 85 -8.97 -3.23 6.95
N GLN A 86 -10.11 -3.64 7.51
CA GLN A 86 -10.37 -3.53 8.95
C GLN A 86 -9.50 -4.45 9.80
N ASN A 87 -8.95 -5.52 9.21
CA ASN A 87 -8.17 -6.54 9.90
C ASN A 87 -6.68 -6.20 10.02
N TYR A 88 -6.33 -4.91 9.93
CA TYR A 88 -4.94 -4.48 9.84
C TYR A 88 -4.14 -4.75 11.15
N VAL A 89 -4.77 -4.65 12.33
CA VAL A 89 -4.16 -4.91 13.66
C VAL A 89 -4.07 -6.41 13.93
N ASP A 90 -5.22 -7.07 13.91
CA ASP A 90 -5.38 -8.43 14.44
C ASP A 90 -4.67 -9.50 13.61
N HIS A 91 -4.14 -9.14 12.44
CA HIS A 91 -3.59 -10.12 11.54
C HIS A 91 -2.18 -9.84 11.07
N SER A 92 -1.64 -8.61 11.20
CA SER A 92 -0.30 -8.18 10.70
C SER A 92 0.17 -8.87 9.42
N LYS A 93 -0.74 -9.39 8.58
CA LYS A 93 -0.54 -10.28 7.43
C LYS A 93 -1.73 -10.15 6.49
N MET A 94 -2.45 -9.03 6.54
CA MET A 94 -3.63 -8.80 5.72
C MET A 94 -3.22 -8.03 4.47
N CYS A 95 -3.61 -8.52 3.30
CA CYS A 95 -3.48 -7.78 2.05
C CYS A 95 -4.71 -7.94 1.17
N LEU A 96 -5.09 -6.86 0.50
CA LEU A 96 -6.10 -6.93 -0.55
C LEU A 96 -5.56 -7.70 -1.76
N THR A 97 -6.40 -8.52 -2.39
CA THR A 97 -6.11 -9.07 -3.72
C THR A 97 -6.38 -8.04 -4.81
N LYS A 98 -5.93 -8.29 -6.04
CA LYS A 98 -6.23 -7.42 -7.19
C LYS A 98 -7.74 -7.22 -7.42
N VAL A 99 -8.57 -8.23 -7.09
CA VAL A 99 -10.04 -8.14 -7.19
C VAL A 99 -10.59 -7.15 -6.16
N ALA A 100 -10.11 -7.21 -4.92
CA ALA A 100 -10.47 -6.24 -3.89
C ALA A 100 -10.00 -4.84 -4.28
N MET A 101 -8.77 -4.69 -4.79
CA MET A 101 -8.23 -3.42 -5.27
C MET A 101 -9.07 -2.82 -6.39
N LYS A 102 -9.50 -3.63 -7.37
CA LYS A 102 -10.42 -3.20 -8.43
C LYS A 102 -11.69 -2.59 -7.87
N LYS A 103 -12.35 -3.30 -6.95
CA LYS A 103 -13.56 -2.80 -6.30
C LYS A 103 -13.25 -1.55 -5.50
N PHE A 104 -12.14 -1.53 -4.77
CA PHE A 104 -11.75 -0.42 -3.93
C PHE A 104 -11.45 0.84 -4.74
N GLN A 105 -10.84 0.69 -5.91
CA GLN A 105 -10.60 1.78 -6.84
C GLN A 105 -11.91 2.40 -7.34
N THR A 106 -12.97 1.61 -7.54
CA THR A 106 -14.29 2.16 -7.93
C THR A 106 -14.96 2.98 -6.83
N ILE A 107 -14.65 2.74 -5.54
CA ILE A 107 -15.32 3.41 -4.42
C ILE A 107 -14.49 4.57 -3.83
N LEU A 108 -13.16 4.48 -3.87
CA LEU A 108 -12.27 5.52 -3.36
C LEU A 108 -11.66 6.40 -4.44
N SER A 109 -11.52 5.90 -5.67
CA SER A 109 -10.81 6.59 -6.76
C SER A 109 -9.42 7.08 -6.36
N PHE A 110 -8.65 6.24 -5.67
CA PHE A 110 -7.30 6.59 -5.25
C PHE A 110 -6.40 6.77 -6.48
N THR A 111 -5.41 7.65 -6.35
CA THR A 111 -4.54 8.09 -7.45
C THR A 111 -3.09 7.72 -7.24
N GLN A 112 -2.73 7.33 -6.02
CA GLN A 112 -1.37 6.91 -5.68
C GLN A 112 -1.34 5.60 -4.90
N LEU A 113 -0.28 4.84 -5.14
CA LEU A 113 0.16 3.72 -4.33
C LEU A 113 1.49 4.07 -3.67
N ARG A 114 1.68 3.58 -2.46
CA ARG A 114 2.95 3.66 -1.75
C ARG A 114 3.36 2.28 -1.29
N PHE A 115 4.54 1.85 -1.72
CA PHE A 115 5.13 0.57 -1.37
C PHE A 115 6.24 0.83 -0.35
N TYR A 116 6.14 0.19 0.82
CA TYR A 116 7.08 0.34 1.91
C TYR A 116 7.43 -1.00 2.55
N CYS A 117 8.69 -1.41 2.46
CA CYS A 117 9.17 -2.60 3.15
C CYS A 117 10.55 -2.36 3.74
N LYS A 118 10.85 -3.10 4.81
CA LYS A 118 12.15 -3.07 5.45
C LYS A 118 12.45 -4.42 6.09
N LYS A 119 13.68 -4.88 5.90
CA LYS A 119 14.23 -6.02 6.63
C LYS A 119 15.31 -5.56 7.57
N GLN A 120 15.38 -6.16 8.76
CA GLN A 120 16.45 -5.87 9.73
C GLN A 120 17.83 -6.26 9.20
N ASN A 121 17.89 -7.30 8.36
CA ASN A 121 19.08 -7.71 7.63
C ASN A 121 18.69 -7.85 6.14
N PRO A 122 19.28 -7.07 5.22
CA PRO A 122 20.49 -6.24 5.36
C PRO A 122 20.30 -4.86 6.02
N GLY A 123 19.09 -4.49 6.45
CA GLY A 123 18.82 -3.18 7.06
C GLY A 123 18.36 -2.10 6.09
N ARG A 124 18.32 -2.42 4.78
CA ARG A 124 17.83 -1.53 3.71
C ARG A 124 16.30 -1.43 3.72
N THR A 125 15.85 -0.29 3.24
CA THR A 125 14.46 0.17 3.20
C THR A 125 14.10 0.47 1.76
N PHE A 126 13.10 -0.24 1.24
CA PHE A 126 12.47 0.10 -0.02
C PHE A 126 11.20 0.89 0.27
N HIS A 127 11.17 2.16 -0.13
CA HIS A 127 10.06 3.06 0.11
C HIS A 127 9.83 3.99 -1.08
N VAL A 128 8.78 3.70 -1.85
CA VAL A 128 8.47 4.44 -3.07
C VAL A 128 6.99 4.79 -3.15
N VAL A 129 6.70 5.94 -3.77
CA VAL A 129 5.35 6.44 -4.04
C VAL A 129 5.17 6.59 -5.53
N THR A 130 4.06 6.09 -6.10
CA THR A 130 3.75 6.32 -7.52
C THR A 130 3.50 7.80 -7.81
N ALA A 131 3.95 8.27 -8.96
CA ALA A 131 3.81 9.66 -9.36
C ALA A 131 2.34 10.12 -9.39
N ALA A 132 2.04 11.32 -8.88
CA ALA A 132 0.70 11.93 -8.89
C ALA A 132 0.33 12.54 -10.26
N ASN A 133 0.61 11.84 -11.36
CA ASN A 133 0.36 12.30 -12.72
C ASN A 133 -0.26 11.19 -13.58
N SER A 134 -0.57 11.51 -14.84
CA SER A 134 -1.17 10.55 -15.79
C SER A 134 -0.33 9.29 -15.99
N SER A 135 0.97 9.35 -15.73
CA SER A 135 1.86 8.20 -15.86
C SER A 135 1.75 7.28 -14.64
N GLY A 136 1.63 7.81 -13.42
CA GLY A 136 1.33 7.00 -12.23
C GLY A 136 -0.03 6.29 -12.30
N GLN A 137 -1.00 6.85 -13.03
CA GLN A 137 -2.30 6.21 -13.27
C GLN A 137 -2.17 4.81 -13.90
N ALA A 138 -1.17 4.57 -14.75
CA ALA A 138 -0.94 3.26 -15.34
C ALA A 138 -0.59 2.20 -14.27
N VAL A 139 0.15 2.61 -13.23
CA VAL A 139 0.47 1.76 -12.08
C VAL A 139 -0.79 1.42 -11.28
N ILE A 140 -1.64 2.42 -11.04
CA ILE A 140 -2.94 2.21 -10.36
C ILE A 140 -3.82 1.23 -11.14
N GLN A 141 -3.90 1.38 -12.47
CA GLN A 141 -4.68 0.49 -13.32
C GLN A 141 -4.19 -0.95 -13.27
N TYR A 142 -2.87 -1.16 -13.31
CA TYR A 142 -2.25 -2.50 -13.27
C TYR A 142 -2.53 -3.21 -11.93
N PHE A 143 -2.27 -2.55 -10.80
CA PHE A 143 -2.48 -3.13 -9.47
C PHE A 143 -3.96 -3.22 -9.06
N SER A 144 -4.86 -2.52 -9.77
CA SER A 144 -6.31 -2.59 -9.57
C SER A 144 -7.04 -3.45 -10.60
N ASP A 145 -6.34 -4.35 -11.31
CA ASP A 145 -6.95 -5.29 -12.27
C ASP A 145 -7.81 -4.60 -13.34
N LEU A 146 -7.40 -3.40 -13.76
CA LEU A 146 -8.01 -2.64 -14.86
C LEU A 146 -7.28 -2.87 -16.18
N THR A 147 -6.03 -3.34 -16.13
CA THR A 147 -5.22 -3.71 -17.29
C THR A 147 -4.19 -4.77 -16.90
N ASP A 148 -3.77 -5.57 -17.88
CA ASP A 148 -2.65 -6.50 -17.77
C ASP A 148 -1.34 -5.94 -18.34
N ALA A 149 -1.39 -4.76 -18.97
CA ALA A 149 -0.22 -4.08 -19.47
C ALA A 149 0.69 -3.66 -18.30
N LEU A 150 1.94 -4.12 -18.34
CA LEU A 150 2.96 -3.82 -17.34
C LEU A 150 3.41 -2.35 -17.52
N PRO A 151 3.23 -1.48 -16.50
CA PRO A 151 3.58 -0.07 -16.60
C PRO A 151 5.10 0.13 -16.48
N LYS A 152 5.65 1.15 -17.13
CA LYS A 152 7.08 1.49 -17.02
C LYS A 152 7.49 1.72 -15.56
N ALA A 153 8.69 1.34 -15.17
CA ALA A 153 9.15 1.54 -13.80
C ALA A 153 9.72 2.95 -13.60
N CYS A 154 10.78 3.29 -14.33
CA CYS A 154 11.42 4.59 -14.22
C CYS A 154 10.46 5.74 -14.54
N SER A 155 10.63 6.85 -13.82
CA SER A 155 9.79 8.06 -13.92
C SER A 155 8.34 7.90 -13.45
N LEU A 156 7.89 6.69 -13.06
CA LEU A 156 6.52 6.45 -12.55
C LEU A 156 6.43 6.40 -11.03
N PHE A 157 7.54 6.53 -10.32
CA PHE A 157 7.57 6.64 -8.87
C PHE A 157 8.63 7.63 -8.39
N VAL A 158 8.46 8.04 -7.14
CA VAL A 158 9.37 8.89 -6.37
C VAL A 158 9.89 8.05 -5.21
N ARG A 159 11.21 8.13 -4.97
CA ARG A 159 11.85 7.53 -3.78
C ARG A 159 11.56 8.42 -2.58
N MET A 160 11.17 7.81 -1.46
CA MET A 160 10.97 8.52 -0.20
C MET A 160 12.30 8.86 0.46
N ASP A 161 12.31 9.83 1.38
CA ASP A 161 13.54 10.31 2.02
C ASP A 161 14.30 9.23 2.82
N ASP A 162 13.59 8.19 3.29
CA ASP A 162 14.16 7.06 4.01
C ASP A 162 14.46 5.84 3.11
N ASP A 163 14.28 5.94 1.80
CA ASP A 163 14.64 4.88 0.86
C ASP A 163 16.14 4.87 0.58
N ASP A 164 16.78 3.73 0.87
CA ASP A 164 18.18 3.44 0.58
C ASP A 164 18.32 2.16 -0.27
N SER A 165 17.25 1.81 -1.00
CA SER A 165 17.16 0.54 -1.71
C SER A 165 17.93 0.51 -3.03
N TRP A 166 18.56 -0.63 -3.31
CA TRP A 166 19.20 -0.87 -4.61
C TRP A 166 18.16 -1.19 -5.70
N LEU A 167 17.03 -1.77 -5.30
CA LEU A 167 15.89 -2.01 -6.17
C LEU A 167 15.40 -0.70 -6.80
N ALA A 168 15.14 0.35 -6.01
CA ALA A 168 14.64 1.63 -6.53
C ALA A 168 15.65 2.35 -7.44
N GLU A 169 16.96 2.17 -7.20
CA GLU A 169 18.03 2.76 -8.03
C GLU A 169 18.09 2.19 -9.44
N LYS A 170 17.63 0.95 -9.62
CA LYS A 170 17.77 0.19 -10.87
C LYS A 170 16.43 -0.07 -11.55
N CYS A 171 15.53 0.93 -11.53
CA CYS A 171 14.19 0.85 -12.13
C CYS A 171 14.19 0.39 -13.60
N HIS A 172 15.25 0.65 -14.36
CA HIS A 172 15.37 0.27 -15.77
C HIS A 172 15.56 -1.24 -15.95
N GLU A 173 15.93 -1.96 -14.89
CA GLU A 173 16.09 -3.41 -14.87
C GLU A 173 14.87 -4.14 -14.28
N TRP A 174 13.78 -3.42 -14.01
CA TRP A 174 12.62 -4.05 -13.37
C TRP A 174 11.83 -4.94 -14.31
N GLY A 175 11.26 -5.99 -13.73
CA GLY A 175 10.16 -6.75 -14.33
C GLY A 175 10.60 -7.84 -15.30
N ALA A 176 9.62 -8.66 -15.68
CA ALA A 176 9.73 -9.58 -16.79
C ALA A 176 8.39 -9.69 -17.52
N GLU A 177 8.47 -9.74 -18.85
CA GLU A 177 7.33 -9.81 -19.76
C GLU A 177 7.59 -10.93 -20.76
N GLU A 178 6.73 -11.95 -20.75
CA GLU A 178 6.89 -13.16 -21.56
C GLU A 178 8.23 -13.86 -21.29
N ASN A 179 9.18 -13.80 -22.23
CA ASN A 179 10.52 -14.39 -22.12
C ASN A 179 11.61 -13.36 -21.81
N ASP A 180 11.28 -12.06 -21.82
CA ASP A 180 12.22 -10.98 -21.60
C ASP A 180 12.26 -10.62 -20.11
N ILE A 181 13.47 -10.58 -19.56
CA ILE A 181 13.75 -10.10 -18.20
C ILE A 181 14.36 -8.70 -18.27
N LYS A 182 14.25 -7.93 -17.18
CA LYS A 182 14.79 -6.57 -17.08
C LYS A 182 14.21 -5.61 -18.12
N VAL A 183 12.90 -5.65 -18.27
CA VAL A 183 12.14 -4.89 -19.28
C VAL A 183 11.87 -3.42 -18.87
N GLY A 184 12.33 -3.00 -17.69
CA GLY A 184 12.13 -1.66 -17.15
C GLY A 184 10.67 -1.37 -16.80
N LYS A 185 9.92 -2.39 -16.36
CA LYS A 185 8.49 -2.31 -16.03
C LYS A 185 8.19 -2.88 -14.64
N TRP A 186 7.12 -2.41 -14.02
CA TRP A 186 6.58 -3.04 -12.81
C TRP A 186 6.05 -4.43 -13.13
N GLY A 187 6.15 -5.34 -12.16
CA GLY A 187 5.42 -6.60 -12.21
C GLY A 187 6.06 -7.71 -13.04
N LEU A 188 5.39 -8.86 -12.99
CA LEU A 188 5.68 -10.06 -13.76
C LEU A 188 4.44 -10.44 -14.59
N SER A 189 4.61 -10.70 -15.89
CA SER A 189 3.52 -11.13 -16.76
C SER A 189 2.92 -12.46 -16.30
N GLY A 190 1.59 -12.60 -16.36
CA GLY A 190 0.90 -13.86 -16.02
C GLY A 190 0.67 -14.09 -14.52
N VAL A 191 1.11 -13.17 -13.65
CA VAL A 191 0.86 -13.27 -12.20
C VAL A 191 -0.49 -12.66 -11.81
N THR A 192 -1.22 -13.37 -10.96
CA THR A 192 -2.50 -12.93 -10.39
C THR A 192 -2.29 -12.07 -9.14
N GLU A 193 -1.35 -12.43 -8.26
CA GLU A 193 -1.11 -11.82 -6.96
C GLU A 193 -0.16 -10.60 -7.03
N ARG A 194 -0.35 -9.72 -8.01
CA ARG A 194 0.62 -8.68 -8.41
C ARG A 194 1.12 -7.78 -7.29
N LEU A 195 0.27 -7.48 -6.29
CA LEU A 195 0.62 -6.60 -5.16
C LEU A 195 1.78 -7.13 -4.31
N TYR A 196 1.92 -8.45 -4.19
CA TYR A 196 2.91 -9.07 -3.31
C TYR A 196 3.69 -10.19 -3.97
N ASN A 197 3.36 -10.59 -5.20
CA ASN A 197 4.16 -11.51 -6.00
C ASN A 197 4.86 -10.72 -7.11
N HIS A 198 6.14 -10.40 -6.90
CA HIS A 198 6.99 -9.68 -7.85
C HIS A 198 6.45 -8.29 -8.27
N ALA A 199 5.96 -7.48 -7.32
CA ALA A 199 5.39 -6.17 -7.65
C ALA A 199 6.44 -5.24 -8.31
N ALA A 200 7.64 -5.21 -7.74
CA ALA A 200 8.83 -4.55 -8.25
C ALA A 200 10.00 -5.51 -8.04
N PHE A 201 10.78 -5.82 -9.07
CA PHE A 201 11.84 -6.80 -8.92
C PHE A 201 12.87 -6.73 -10.04
N ILE A 202 14.10 -7.13 -9.75
CA ILE A 202 15.16 -7.37 -10.73
C ILE A 202 15.52 -8.85 -10.66
N TRP A 203 15.44 -9.53 -11.80
CA TRP A 203 15.68 -10.96 -11.90
C TRP A 203 16.96 -11.39 -11.17
N SER A 204 16.81 -12.26 -10.17
CA SER A 204 17.88 -12.82 -9.33
C SER A 204 18.70 -11.81 -8.49
N HIS A 205 18.16 -10.62 -8.18
CA HIS A 205 18.90 -9.59 -7.44
C HIS A 205 18.14 -8.99 -6.25
N TYR A 206 17.11 -8.18 -6.50
CA TYR A 206 16.39 -7.46 -5.46
C TYR A 206 14.90 -7.49 -5.76
N HIS A 207 14.08 -7.87 -4.80
CA HIS A 207 12.66 -8.08 -5.03
C HIS A 207 11.78 -7.36 -4.00
N TRP A 208 10.56 -7.02 -4.41
CA TRP A 208 9.39 -6.83 -3.56
C TRP A 208 8.52 -8.08 -3.73
N MET A 209 8.53 -8.96 -2.72
CA MET A 209 7.87 -10.26 -2.85
C MET A 209 7.50 -10.89 -1.50
N ILE A 210 6.36 -11.57 -1.49
CA ILE A 210 5.83 -12.38 -0.39
C ILE A 210 5.23 -13.65 -1.00
N LEU A 211 6.01 -14.72 -1.07
CA LEU A 211 5.61 -16.07 -1.50
C LEU A 211 5.55 -17.04 -0.31
N PRO A 212 4.97 -18.25 -0.45
CA PRO A 212 4.86 -19.22 0.65
C PRO A 212 6.17 -19.57 1.37
N ASP A 213 7.33 -19.40 0.72
CA ASP A 213 8.65 -19.75 1.25
C ASP A 213 9.71 -18.65 1.06
N ARG A 214 9.36 -17.53 0.41
CA ARG A 214 10.31 -16.47 0.05
C ARG A 214 9.71 -15.09 0.24
N TRP A 215 10.26 -14.36 1.21
CA TRP A 215 9.82 -13.02 1.58
C TRP A 215 11.01 -12.08 1.44
N GLU A 216 10.91 -11.22 0.44
CA GLU A 216 12.03 -10.44 -0.07
C GLU A 216 11.64 -8.97 -0.15
N CYS A 217 12.56 -8.16 0.34
CA CYS A 217 12.47 -6.71 0.35
C CYS A 217 13.85 -6.17 0.02
N ASP A 218 14.02 -5.72 -1.22
CA ASP A 218 15.29 -5.22 -1.73
C ASP A 218 16.46 -6.24 -1.62
N ASP A 219 16.13 -7.53 -1.66
CA ASP A 219 17.08 -8.64 -1.57
C ASP A 219 16.63 -9.85 -2.39
N PHE A 220 17.44 -10.91 -2.37
CA PHE A 220 17.21 -12.17 -3.07
C PHE A 220 17.74 -13.33 -2.22
N HIS A 221 16.86 -14.27 -1.87
CA HIS A 221 17.10 -15.34 -0.91
C HIS A 221 17.64 -14.87 0.45
N GLY A 222 17.32 -13.64 0.83
CA GLY A 222 17.68 -13.11 2.14
C GLY A 222 16.76 -13.67 3.24
N ASN A 223 17.34 -13.98 4.40
CA ASN A 223 16.56 -14.44 5.56
C ASN A 223 15.61 -13.35 6.07
N VAL A 224 14.49 -13.76 6.64
CA VAL A 224 13.56 -12.87 7.35
C VAL A 224 13.79 -12.93 8.85
N THR A 225 13.56 -11.80 9.51
CA THR A 225 13.62 -11.63 10.97
C THR A 225 12.26 -11.19 11.49
N ILE A 226 11.88 -11.64 12.69
CA ILE A 226 10.63 -11.20 13.32
C ILE A 226 10.60 -9.67 13.39
N GLY A 227 9.54 -9.07 12.86
CA GLY A 227 9.38 -7.62 12.75
C GLY A 227 9.72 -7.03 11.37
N ASP A 228 10.33 -7.80 10.46
CA ASP A 228 10.45 -7.40 9.05
C ASP A 228 9.04 -7.17 8.48
N PHE A 229 8.87 -6.16 7.61
CA PHE A 229 7.53 -5.79 7.14
C PHE A 229 7.46 -5.40 5.67
N TRP A 230 6.25 -5.53 5.12
CA TRP A 230 5.82 -5.12 3.80
C TRP A 230 4.45 -4.46 3.92
N LYS A 231 4.34 -3.21 3.48
CA LYS A 231 3.14 -2.40 3.59
C LYS A 231 2.83 -1.72 2.27
N ILE A 232 1.56 -1.71 1.90
CA ILE A 232 1.07 -0.97 0.72
C ILE A 232 -0.04 -0.05 1.18
N PHE A 233 0.02 1.20 0.72
CA PHE A 233 -0.96 2.23 1.02
C PHE A 233 -1.56 2.80 -0.26
N VAL A 234 -2.78 3.30 -0.15
CA VAL A 234 -3.48 4.04 -1.21
C VAL A 234 -3.85 5.44 -0.75
N ARG A 235 -3.90 6.39 -1.69
CA ARG A 235 -4.38 7.76 -1.46
C ARG A 235 -5.04 8.34 -2.70
#